data_AF-A0A081SFJ8-F1
#
_entry.id   AF-A0A081SFJ8-F1
#
_cell.length_a   1.000
_cell.length_b   1.000
_cell.length_c   1.000
_cell.angle_alpha   90.00
_cell.angle_beta   90.00
_cell.angle_gamma   90.00
#
_symmetry.space_group_name_H-M   'P 1'
#
loop_
_entity.id
_entity.type
_entity.pdbx_description
1 polymer ?
#
loop_
_entity_poly.entity_id
_entity_poly.type
_entity_poly.pdbx_seq_one_letter_code
_entity_poly.pdbx_strand_id
1 'polypeptide(L)'
;MKPIRKTTEFLYDEHGNEKAVLLDIRVYRKLLAQAEMQSDLAEYHRAKAETKADIESGNTVTIQELMAKLQARKANVQKRKKK
;
A
#
# COMPACT_ATOMS: atom_id res chain seq x y z
N MET A 1 -5.83 -17.28 -31.67
CA MET A 1 -6.07 -16.84 -30.27
C MET A 1 -6.36 -18.06 -29.42
N LYS A 2 -5.58 -18.32 -28.36
CA LYS A 2 -5.90 -19.41 -27.42
C LYS A 2 -7.06 -18.96 -26.52
N PRO A 3 -8.11 -19.77 -26.30
CA PRO A 3 -9.19 -19.42 -25.40
C PRO A 3 -8.64 -19.29 -23.97
N ILE A 4 -8.83 -18.11 -23.36
CA ILE A 4 -8.59 -17.91 -21.93
C ILE A 4 -9.68 -18.69 -21.22
N ARG A 5 -9.36 -19.88 -20.70
CA ARG A 5 -10.27 -20.64 -19.83
C ARG A 5 -10.58 -19.74 -18.63
N LYS A 6 -11.86 -19.41 -18.42
CA LYS A 6 -12.34 -18.78 -17.19
C LYS A 6 -12.32 -19.85 -16.08
N THR A 7 -11.14 -20.20 -15.56
CA THR A 7 -10.98 -21.12 -14.44
C THR A 7 -11.02 -20.33 -13.13
N THR A 8 -12.20 -19.80 -12.82
CA THR A 8 -12.54 -19.43 -11.45
C THR A 8 -13.42 -20.55 -10.93
N GLU A 9 -12.89 -21.38 -10.04
CA GLU A 9 -13.63 -22.48 -9.43
C GLU A 9 -13.79 -22.20 -7.94
N PHE A 10 -14.99 -22.41 -7.41
CA PHE A 10 -15.27 -22.22 -5.99
C PHE A 10 -15.17 -23.56 -5.26
N LEU A 11 -14.54 -23.54 -4.08
CA LEU A 11 -14.52 -24.63 -3.14
C LEU A 11 -15.61 -24.39 -2.10
N TYR A 12 -16.47 -25.38 -1.92
CA TYR A 12 -17.61 -25.31 -1.00
C TYR A 12 -17.33 -26.14 0.25
N ASP A 13 -17.91 -25.75 1.38
CA ASP A 13 -17.91 -26.55 2.62
C ASP A 13 -18.95 -27.68 2.58
N GLU A 14 -19.01 -28.47 3.66
CA GLU A 14 -19.96 -29.60 3.80
C GLU A 14 -21.43 -29.15 3.83
N HIS A 15 -21.70 -27.85 4.03
CA HIS A 15 -23.02 -27.25 4.03
C HIS A 15 -23.36 -26.55 2.70
N GLY A 16 -22.45 -26.59 1.72
CA GLY A 16 -22.62 -25.94 0.42
C GLY A 16 -22.31 -24.45 0.39
N ASN A 17 -21.67 -23.89 1.42
CA ASN A 17 -21.23 -22.48 1.41
C ASN A 17 -19.87 -22.33 0.74
N GLU A 18 -19.70 -21.26 -0.02
CA GLU A 18 -18.41 -20.90 -0.63
C GLU A 18 -17.35 -20.63 0.46
N LYS A 19 -16.28 -21.42 0.46
CA LYS A 19 -15.18 -21.32 1.44
C LYS A 19 -13.90 -20.76 0.84
N ALA A 20 -13.64 -21.03 -0.45
CA ALA A 20 -12.45 -20.55 -1.14
C ALA A 20 -12.67 -20.48 -2.66
N VAL A 21 -11.75 -19.82 -3.36
CA VAL A 21 -11.74 -19.73 -4.82
C VAL A 21 -10.37 -20.13 -5.36
N LEU A 22 -10.37 -21.00 -6.36
CA LEU A 22 -9.20 -21.37 -7.14
C LEU A 22 -9.09 -20.40 -8.31
N LEU A 23 -7.93 -19.75 -8.42
CA LEU A 23 -7.62 -18.77 -9.45
C LEU A 23 -6.37 -19.18 -10.22
N ASP A 24 -6.37 -18.92 -11.53
CA ASP A 24 -5.12 -18.92 -12.31
C ASP A 24 -4.15 -17.91 -11.70
N ILE A 25 -2.90 -18.32 -11.50
CA ILE A 25 -1.87 -17.49 -10.86
C ILE A 25 -1.69 -16.13 -11.53
N ARG A 26 -1.91 -16.03 -12.85
CA ARG A 26 -1.82 -14.77 -13.60
C ARG A 26 -3.00 -13.84 -13.30
N VAL A 27 -4.18 -14.41 -13.07
CA VAL A 27 -5.37 -13.66 -12.65
C VAL A 27 -5.17 -13.14 -11.23
N TYR A 28 -4.72 -14.01 -10.32
CA TYR A 28 -4.40 -13.62 -8.94
C TYR A 28 -3.40 -12.47 -8.88
N ARG A 29 -2.28 -12.55 -9.62
CA ARG A 29 -1.27 -11.48 -9.65
C ARG A 29 -1.82 -10.15 -10.18
N LYS A 30 -2.70 -10.19 -11.19
CA LYS A 30 -3.35 -8.97 -11.71
C LYS A 30 -4.27 -8.33 -10.68
N LEU A 31 -5.07 -9.15 -9.98
CA LEU A 31 -5.95 -8.66 -8.91
C LEU A 31 -5.15 -8.08 -7.75
N LEU A 32 -4.04 -8.72 -7.37
CA LEU A 32 -3.16 -8.21 -6.33
C LEU A 32 -2.59 -6.83 -6.70
N ALA A 33 -2.04 -6.68 -7.91
CA ALA A 33 -1.51 -5.40 -8.37
C ALA A 33 -2.59 -4.30 -8.44
N GLN A 34 -3.83 -4.65 -8.79
CA GLN A 34 -4.95 -3.71 -8.75
C GLN A 34 -5.32 -3.31 -7.32
N ALA A 35 -5.31 -4.26 -6.39
CA ALA A 35 -5.58 -3.98 -4.98
C ALA A 35 -4.50 -3.08 -4.37
N GLU A 36 -3.22 -3.33 -4.67
CA GLU A 36 -2.11 -2.46 -4.27
C GLU A 36 -2.29 -1.05 -4.82
N MET A 37 -2.59 -0.90 -6.11
CA MET A 37 -2.82 0.41 -6.73
C MET A 37 -4.02 1.15 -6.10
N GLN A 38 -5.09 0.45 -5.74
CA GLN A 38 -6.22 1.05 -5.04
C GLN A 38 -5.85 1.50 -3.62
N SER A 39 -5.04 0.71 -2.91
CA SER A 39 -4.52 1.08 -1.61
C SER A 39 -3.67 2.34 -1.69
N ASP A 40 -2.75 2.42 -2.66
CA ASP A 40 -1.90 3.58 -2.90
C ASP A 40 -2.73 4.83 -3.22
N LEU A 41 -3.79 4.69 -4.03
CA LEU A 41 -4.71 5.79 -4.32
C LEU A 41 -5.45 6.28 -3.07
N ALA A 42 -5.93 5.37 -2.23
CA ALA A 42 -6.58 5.71 -0.98
C ALA A 42 -5.64 6.45 -0.01
N GLU A 43 -4.39 5.98 0.10
CA GLU A 43 -3.35 6.64 0.89
C GLU A 43 -3.01 8.02 0.34
N TYR A 44 -2.87 8.15 -0.98
CA TYR A 44 -2.65 9.44 -1.64
C TYR A 44 -3.79 10.43 -1.35
N HIS A 45 -5.05 9.99 -1.43
CA HIS A 45 -6.20 10.86 -1.14
C HIS A 45 -6.18 11.36 0.31
N ARG A 46 -5.85 10.49 1.27
CA ARG A 46 -5.69 10.88 2.67
C ARG A 46 -4.53 11.87 2.84
N ALA A 47 -3.35 11.52 2.34
CA ALA A 47 -2.15 12.35 2.45
C ALA A 47 -2.35 13.72 1.79
N LYS A 48 -3.06 13.79 0.66
CA LYS A 48 -3.41 15.05 -0.02
C LYS A 48 -4.28 15.95 0.86
N ALA A 49 -5.29 15.39 1.54
CA ALA A 49 -6.16 16.16 2.42
C ALA A 49 -5.39 16.71 3.63
N GLU A 50 -4.56 15.88 4.27
CA GLU A 50 -3.71 16.29 5.39
C GLU A 50 -2.69 17.35 4.97
N THR A 51 -1.97 17.11 3.87
CA THR A 51 -0.97 18.05 3.33
C THR A 51 -1.61 19.39 2.98
N LYS A 52 -2.82 19.39 2.42
CA LYS A 52 -3.55 20.63 2.13
C LYS A 52 -3.85 21.41 3.42
N ALA A 53 -4.33 20.75 4.47
CA ALA A 53 -4.59 21.39 5.75
C ALA A 53 -3.30 21.91 6.41
N ASP A 54 -2.18 21.19 6.28
CA ASP A 54 -0.88 21.64 6.76
C ASP A 54 -0.41 22.90 6.02
N ILE A 55 -0.59 22.96 4.70
CA ILE A 55 -0.27 24.15 3.91
C ILE A 55 -1.14 25.34 4.33
N GLU A 56 -2.45 25.15 4.42
CA GLU A 56 -3.41 26.21 4.78
C GLU A 56 -3.19 26.74 6.21
N SER A 57 -2.76 25.89 7.14
CA SER A 57 -2.42 26.28 8.52
C SER A 57 -1.01 26.86 8.67
N GLY A 58 -0.21 26.88 7.60
CA GLY A 58 1.18 27.35 7.64
C GLY A 58 2.15 26.37 8.30
N ASN A 59 1.74 25.12 8.54
CA ASN A 59 2.56 24.04 9.10
C ASN A 59 3.53 23.47 8.03
N THR A 60 4.43 24.32 7.55
CA THR A 60 5.42 23.99 6.54
C THR A 60 6.83 24.04 7.12
N VAL A 61 7.77 23.30 6.52
CA VAL A 61 9.18 23.32 6.89
C VAL A 61 10.03 23.69 5.69
N THR A 62 11.12 24.41 5.94
CA THR A 62 12.13 24.71 4.93
C THR A 62 12.95 23.46 4.59
N ILE A 63 13.59 23.48 3.42
CA ILE A 63 14.51 22.41 2.99
C ILE A 63 15.63 22.21 4.02
N GLN A 64 16.14 23.29 4.61
CA GLN A 64 17.21 23.25 5.62
C GLN A 64 16.75 22.53 6.90
N GLU A 65 15.55 22.85 7.39
CA GLU A 65 14.96 22.19 8.57
C GLU A 65 14.66 20.71 8.30
N LEU A 66 14.17 20.37 7.11
CA LEU A 66 13.95 18.99 6.71
C LEU A 66 15.27 18.20 6.69
N MET A 67 16.33 18.77 6.09
CA MET A 67 17.66 18.16 6.03
C MET A 67 18.23 17.93 7.42
N ALA A 68 18.11 18.91 8.32
CA ALA A 68 18.54 18.78 9.72
C ALA A 68 17.79 17.65 10.44
N LYS A 69 16.46 17.56 10.29
CA LYS A 69 15.64 16.48 10.87
C LYS A 69 16.05 15.10 10.35
N LEU A 70 16.32 14.96 9.05
CA LEU A 70 16.74 13.70 8.44
C LEU A 70 18.12 13.25 8.94
N GLN A 71 19.07 14.18 9.06
CA GLN A 71 20.40 13.89 9.61
C GLN A 71 20.33 13.46 11.08
N ALA A 72 19.55 14.17 11.91
CA ALA A 72 19.34 13.81 13.31
C ALA A 72 18.72 12.42 13.47
N ARG A 73 17.76 12.06 12.61
CA ARG A 73 17.13 10.72 12.61
C ARG A 73 18.13 9.62 12.26
N LYS A 74 18.99 9.84 11.27
CA LYS A 74 20.07 8.89 10.91
C LYS A 74 21.07 8.69 12.05
N ALA A 75 21.48 9.78 12.70
CA ALA A 75 22.40 9.71 13.84
C ALA A 75 21.81 8.92 15.03
N ASN A 76 20.51 9.09 15.32
CA ASN A 76 19.82 8.36 16.37
C ASN A 76 19.67 6.86 16.07
N VAL A 77 19.44 6.49 14.81
CA VAL A 77 19.42 5.07 14.38
C VAL A 77 20.80 4.43 14.53
N GLN A 78 21.88 5.14 14.20
CA GLN A 78 23.25 4.64 14.37
C GLN A 78 23.64 4.46 15.84
N LYS A 79 23.24 5.38 16.73
CA LYS A 79 23.47 5.26 18.18
C LYS A 79 22.75 4.03 18.79
N ARG A 80 21.56 3.70 18.30
CA ARG A 80 20.80 2.51 18.75
C ARG A 80 21.39 1.18 18.26
N LYS A 81 22.11 1.18 17.13
CA LYS A 81 22.79 -0.02 16.60
C LYS A 81 24.17 -0.29 17.22
N LYS A 82 24.71 0.67 17.99
CA LYS A 82 26.01 0.56 18.69
C LYS A 82 25.88 0.26 20.18
N LYS A 83 24.64 0.13 20.69
CA LYS A 83 24.31 -0.43 22.00
C LYS A 83 23.88 -1.87 21.80
#